data_AF-A0A3M2DTA0-F1
#
_entry.id   AF-A0A3M2DTA0-F1
#
_cell.length_a   1.000
_cell.length_b   1.000
_cell.length_c   1.000
_cell.angle_alpha   90.00
_cell.angle_beta   90.00
_cell.angle_gamma   90.00
#
_symmetry.space_group_name_H-M   'P 1'
#
loop_
_entity.id
_entity.type
_entity.pdbx_description
1 polymer ?
#
loop_
_entity_poly.entity_id
_entity_poly.type
_entity_poly.pdbx_seq_one_letter_code
_entity_poly.pdbx_strand_id
1 'polypeptide(L)'
;MDRQRPRVRPGGFYVQWYRTIVTGAAVAAGLAVSVAARAQEAAPAPQADDGAPAKRSPAAPSAADIEQAKAHFARGAELVKQGKHAEAAAEFKESYRLSRNPLLLYNIGYVYDELGDKELALFYFRKFLHDAPGDSDNHAYARDRVAALERELEAGEPQPAGTTTPTGSAPPAPTAPSGSSDEPASETAPGANAPAVREFMHQVVDEAPPGMPLDLTAFVPPNSDWQVVLYYRGQGASRFTAVVMKRRYNELVGRIPASVMRGTSVQYYIEVKDRSGAIVARAGRSTSPNVVFIDKAAPPRYYPDLGGPPAPTPTAAAADGAKPARDGYFDVGSARFSRLKWAATGAAGGLLAAALASYFVAADAASTLEAEAFKSNRSTTCSDGGSRPCIEFSDFQRDTQRHGQRYQTVYRVTLTAGVISAGLASYLWYREIRTRPAEQTPAAVTVVPVVGPDVVGGTASIEF
;
A
#
# COMPACT_ATOMS: atom_id res chain seq x y z
N MET A 1 13.20 -89.82 -8.91
CA MET A 1 11.76 -89.64 -9.12
C MET A 1 11.22 -88.72 -8.03
N ASP A 2 10.58 -87.64 -8.50
CA ASP A 2 9.93 -86.51 -7.84
C ASP A 2 9.96 -86.32 -6.30
N ARG A 3 10.56 -85.18 -5.89
CA ARG A 3 10.35 -84.55 -4.58
C ARG A 3 9.16 -83.60 -4.66
N GLN A 4 8.11 -83.91 -3.91
CA GLN A 4 6.96 -83.06 -3.67
C GLN A 4 7.39 -81.69 -3.08
N ARG A 5 6.98 -80.60 -3.75
CA ARG A 5 6.93 -79.25 -3.15
C ARG A 5 5.48 -78.84 -2.89
N PRO A 6 5.19 -78.15 -1.78
CA PRO A 6 3.84 -77.77 -1.37
C PRO A 6 3.25 -76.65 -2.25
N ARG A 7 1.95 -76.75 -2.55
CA ARG A 7 1.15 -75.74 -3.25
C ARG A 7 1.06 -74.45 -2.41
N VAL A 8 1.67 -73.38 -2.88
CA VAL A 8 1.41 -72.01 -2.40
C VAL A 8 0.21 -71.46 -3.18
N ARG A 9 -0.86 -71.07 -2.48
CA ARG A 9 -1.99 -70.33 -3.05
C ARG A 9 -1.61 -68.84 -3.17
N PRO A 10 -1.64 -68.21 -4.37
CA PRO A 10 -1.53 -66.77 -4.47
C PRO A 10 -2.93 -66.15 -4.57
N GLY A 11 -3.26 -65.22 -3.67
CA GLY A 11 -4.48 -64.43 -3.80
C GLY A 11 -5.16 -64.19 -2.46
N GLY A 12 -4.58 -63.32 -1.64
CA GLY A 12 -5.23 -62.92 -0.39
C GLY A 12 -4.37 -62.06 0.51
N PHE A 13 -3.78 -60.96 0.03
CA PHE A 13 -3.09 -60.00 0.91
C PHE A 13 -3.08 -58.52 0.45
N TYR A 14 -3.92 -58.10 -0.51
CA TYR A 14 -3.81 -56.73 -1.08
C TYR A 14 -5.04 -55.81 -0.92
N VAL A 15 -5.96 -56.09 0.02
CA VAL A 15 -7.20 -55.28 0.19
C VAL A 15 -7.49 -54.85 1.63
N GLN A 16 -6.48 -54.77 2.52
CA GLN A 16 -6.71 -54.36 3.93
C GLN A 16 -6.03 -53.04 4.34
N TRP A 17 -5.59 -52.21 3.39
CA TRP A 17 -4.96 -50.91 3.70
C TRP A 17 -5.54 -49.71 2.92
N TYR A 18 -6.78 -49.82 2.40
CA TYR A 18 -7.42 -48.80 1.56
C TYR A 18 -8.73 -48.21 2.14
N ARG A 19 -8.88 -48.14 3.48
CA ARG A 19 -10.10 -47.60 4.14
C ARG A 19 -9.89 -46.34 5.00
N THR A 20 -8.86 -45.53 4.76
CA THR A 20 -8.67 -44.24 5.48
C THR A 20 -8.48 -43.01 4.61
N ILE A 21 -8.77 -43.07 3.30
CA ILE A 21 -8.58 -41.92 2.38
C ILE A 21 -9.90 -41.32 1.85
N VAL A 22 -11.07 -41.85 2.20
CA VAL A 22 -12.34 -41.27 1.75
C VAL A 22 -13.19 -40.82 2.93
N THR A 23 -12.87 -39.65 3.49
CA THR A 23 -13.83 -38.67 4.03
C THR A 23 -13.10 -37.35 4.20
N GLY A 24 -13.46 -36.33 3.41
CA GLY A 24 -13.12 -34.94 3.69
C GLY A 24 -12.34 -34.17 2.63
N ALA A 25 -12.72 -34.25 1.35
CA ALA A 25 -12.34 -33.25 0.35
C ALA A 25 -13.60 -32.71 -0.33
N ALA A 26 -13.98 -31.48 0.02
CA ALA A 26 -14.73 -30.56 -0.83
C ALA A 26 -14.72 -29.17 -0.17
N VAL A 27 -13.91 -28.24 -0.69
CA VAL A 27 -14.35 -27.00 -1.36
C VAL A 27 -13.17 -26.47 -2.20
N ALA A 28 -13.45 -26.32 -3.49
CA ALA A 28 -12.67 -25.78 -4.61
C ALA A 28 -12.32 -24.28 -4.44
N ALA A 29 -11.54 -23.55 -5.25
CA ALA A 29 -10.52 -23.73 -6.28
C ALA A 29 -10.12 -22.30 -6.74
N GLY A 30 -8.96 -22.16 -7.42
CA GLY A 30 -8.56 -21.00 -8.22
C GLY A 30 -7.40 -20.20 -7.58
N LEU A 31 -6.23 -20.02 -8.18
CA LEU A 31 -5.85 -19.96 -9.59
C LEU A 31 -4.41 -20.46 -9.81
N ALA A 32 -4.16 -20.91 -11.04
CA ALA A 32 -2.94 -21.53 -11.54
C ALA A 32 -1.78 -20.55 -11.83
N VAL A 33 -0.58 -21.00 -11.46
CA VAL A 33 0.66 -21.15 -12.26
C VAL A 33 1.19 -19.97 -13.10
N SER A 34 2.44 -19.58 -12.82
CA SER A 34 3.51 -19.52 -13.84
C SER A 34 4.90 -19.70 -13.22
N VAL A 35 5.68 -20.55 -13.88
CA VAL A 35 6.98 -21.14 -13.53
C VAL A 35 8.12 -20.23 -13.97
N ALA A 36 9.23 -20.20 -13.23
CA ALA A 36 10.58 -20.23 -13.81
C ALA A 36 11.64 -20.42 -12.72
N ALA A 37 12.13 -21.64 -12.61
CA ALA A 37 13.43 -21.91 -12.02
C ALA A 37 14.54 -21.37 -12.95
N ARG A 38 15.52 -20.67 -12.37
CA ARG A 38 16.90 -20.71 -12.87
C ARG A 38 17.83 -20.96 -11.70
N ALA A 39 18.41 -22.16 -11.72
CA ALA A 39 19.69 -22.41 -11.10
C ALA A 39 20.75 -21.64 -11.90
N GLN A 40 21.50 -20.77 -11.22
CA GLN A 40 22.74 -20.22 -11.75
C GLN A 40 23.77 -20.25 -10.62
N GLU A 41 24.82 -21.02 -10.88
CA GLU A 41 26.05 -21.08 -10.12
C GLU A 41 26.73 -19.70 -10.13
N ALA A 42 27.18 -19.21 -8.97
CA ALA A 42 28.10 -18.07 -8.89
C ALA A 42 29.07 -18.25 -7.73
N ALA A 43 30.36 -18.29 -8.09
CA ALA A 43 31.53 -18.27 -7.22
C ALA A 43 31.69 -16.88 -6.53
N PRO A 44 32.71 -16.69 -5.65
CA PRO A 44 32.60 -15.90 -4.42
C PRO A 44 32.63 -14.37 -4.60
N ALA A 45 32.14 -13.69 -3.56
CA ALA A 45 32.13 -12.25 -3.39
C ALA A 45 33.54 -11.60 -3.49
N PRO A 46 33.67 -10.40 -4.06
CA PRO A 46 34.77 -9.51 -3.74
C PRO A 46 34.45 -8.71 -2.48
N GLN A 47 35.48 -8.58 -1.65
CA GLN A 47 35.47 -7.91 -0.36
C GLN A 47 35.27 -6.39 -0.47
N ALA A 48 34.92 -5.84 0.69
CA ALA A 48 34.73 -4.43 0.98
C ALA A 48 35.87 -3.53 0.49
N ASP A 49 35.49 -2.32 0.06
CA ASP A 49 36.34 -1.15 0.10
C ASP A 49 35.57 -0.01 0.78
N ASP A 50 36.24 0.64 1.73
CA ASP A 50 35.76 1.73 2.56
C ASP A 50 35.57 3.03 1.74
N GLY A 51 34.42 3.70 1.91
CA GLY A 51 34.19 5.00 1.27
C GLY A 51 32.89 5.67 1.71
N ALA A 52 33.03 6.91 2.19
CA ALA A 52 32.01 7.81 2.74
C ALA A 52 30.65 7.87 1.98
N PRO A 53 29.53 8.23 2.65
CA PRO A 53 28.20 8.19 2.04
C PRO A 53 28.03 9.36 1.06
N ALA A 54 28.32 9.11 -0.21
CA ALA A 54 27.85 9.94 -1.32
C ALA A 54 26.32 9.84 -1.37
N LYS A 55 25.64 10.99 -1.40
CA LYS A 55 24.20 11.13 -1.62
C LYS A 55 23.81 10.31 -2.87
N ARG A 56 23.15 9.17 -2.66
CA ARG A 56 22.64 8.36 -3.77
C ARG A 56 21.40 9.06 -4.31
N SER A 57 21.51 9.63 -5.51
CA SER A 57 20.34 9.95 -6.33
C SER A 57 19.47 8.69 -6.45
N PRO A 58 18.13 8.81 -6.45
CA PRO A 58 17.27 7.64 -6.55
C PRO A 58 17.61 6.89 -7.84
N ALA A 59 18.10 5.66 -7.68
CA ALA A 59 18.51 4.84 -8.82
C ALA A 59 17.33 4.70 -9.80
N ALA A 60 17.65 4.70 -11.09
CA ALA A 60 16.68 4.40 -12.13
C ALA A 60 16.02 3.02 -11.87
N PRO A 61 14.75 2.83 -12.25
CA PRO A 61 14.06 1.54 -12.07
C PRO A 61 14.86 0.38 -12.64
N SER A 62 14.94 -0.73 -11.89
CA SER A 62 15.61 -1.94 -12.39
C SER A 62 14.74 -2.66 -13.43
N ALA A 63 15.33 -3.54 -14.25
CA ALA A 63 14.57 -4.35 -15.18
C ALA A 63 13.50 -5.22 -14.49
N ALA A 64 13.76 -5.68 -13.27
CA ALA A 64 12.79 -6.40 -12.45
C ALA A 64 11.62 -5.51 -12.02
N ASP A 65 11.88 -4.26 -11.63
CA ASP A 65 10.84 -3.29 -11.28
C ASP A 65 9.96 -2.95 -12.50
N ILE A 66 10.56 -2.84 -13.68
CA ILE A 66 9.83 -2.60 -14.94
C ILE A 66 8.91 -3.79 -15.27
N GLU A 67 9.38 -5.03 -15.12
CA GLU A 67 8.54 -6.22 -15.34
C GLU A 67 7.38 -6.31 -14.32
N GLN A 68 7.65 -6.02 -13.05
CA GLN A 68 6.59 -5.94 -12.04
C GLN A 68 5.60 -4.82 -12.35
N ALA A 69 6.07 -3.65 -12.78
CA ALA A 69 5.21 -2.53 -13.19
C ALA A 69 4.28 -2.93 -14.34
N LYS A 70 4.79 -3.62 -15.37
CA LYS A 70 3.97 -4.16 -16.47
C LYS A 70 2.87 -5.11 -15.97
N ALA A 71 3.19 -5.96 -15.00
CA ALA A 71 2.20 -6.85 -14.39
C ALA A 71 1.10 -6.08 -13.64
N HIS A 72 1.47 -5.05 -12.87
CA HIS A 72 0.52 -4.15 -12.21
C HIS A 72 -0.34 -3.40 -13.24
N PHE A 73 0.26 -2.86 -14.30
CA PHE A 73 -0.46 -2.21 -15.40
C PHE A 73 -1.48 -3.15 -16.06
N ALA A 74 -1.08 -4.38 -16.38
CA ALA A 74 -1.97 -5.36 -17.01
C ALA A 74 -3.16 -5.70 -16.12
N ARG A 75 -2.95 -5.84 -14.80
CA ARG A 75 -4.03 -6.01 -13.83
C ARG A 75 -4.95 -4.79 -13.75
N GLY A 76 -4.37 -3.59 -13.68
CA GLY A 76 -5.14 -2.34 -13.69
C GLY A 76 -6.03 -2.22 -14.92
N ALA A 77 -5.49 -2.50 -16.11
CA ALA A 77 -6.24 -2.46 -17.37
C ALA A 77 -7.39 -3.49 -17.40
N GLU A 78 -7.18 -4.68 -16.85
CA GLU A 78 -8.23 -5.69 -16.73
C GLU A 78 -9.33 -5.29 -15.73
N LEU A 79 -8.95 -4.68 -14.61
CA LEU A 79 -9.91 -4.16 -13.62
C LEU A 79 -10.76 -3.02 -14.19
N VAL A 80 -10.19 -2.14 -15.03
CA VAL A 80 -10.97 -1.11 -15.75
C VAL A 80 -12.02 -1.74 -16.66
N LYS A 81 -11.68 -2.80 -17.41
CA LYS A 81 -12.66 -3.51 -18.26
C LYS A 81 -13.80 -4.14 -17.45
N GLN A 82 -13.54 -4.48 -16.20
CA GLN A 82 -14.52 -5.04 -15.26
C GLN A 82 -15.33 -3.95 -14.52
N GLY A 83 -15.07 -2.66 -14.77
CA GLY A 83 -15.70 -1.54 -14.06
C GLY A 83 -15.20 -1.35 -12.61
N LYS A 84 -14.13 -2.04 -12.22
CA LYS A 84 -13.56 -1.97 -10.87
C LYS A 84 -12.54 -0.84 -10.75
N HIS A 85 -13.01 0.39 -10.91
CA HIS A 85 -12.15 1.56 -11.02
C HIS A 85 -11.31 1.83 -9.76
N ALA A 86 -11.85 1.63 -8.54
CA ALA A 86 -11.08 1.85 -7.30
C ALA A 86 -9.88 0.90 -7.16
N GLU A 87 -10.05 -0.37 -7.52
CA GLU A 87 -8.97 -1.37 -7.52
C GLU A 87 -7.97 -1.08 -8.65
N ALA A 88 -8.46 -0.69 -9.83
CA ALA A 88 -7.62 -0.31 -10.96
C ALA A 88 -6.69 0.87 -10.63
N ALA A 89 -7.19 1.88 -9.91
CA ALA A 89 -6.40 3.03 -9.49
C ALA A 89 -5.22 2.60 -8.60
N ALA A 90 -5.42 1.63 -7.70
CA ALA A 90 -4.36 1.10 -6.85
C ALA A 90 -3.27 0.40 -7.67
N GLU A 91 -3.66 -0.45 -8.62
CA GLU A 91 -2.72 -1.15 -9.50
C GLU A 91 -1.93 -0.18 -10.41
N PHE A 92 -2.58 0.83 -10.99
CA PHE A 92 -1.87 1.83 -11.81
C PHE A 92 -0.92 2.70 -10.98
N LYS A 93 -1.27 3.07 -9.74
CA LYS A 93 -0.36 3.77 -8.84
C LYS A 93 0.87 2.93 -8.51
N GLU A 94 0.71 1.63 -8.29
CA GLU A 94 1.83 0.74 -8.02
C GLU A 94 2.73 0.55 -9.25
N SER A 95 2.12 0.43 -10.43
CA SER A 95 2.84 0.45 -11.70
C SER A 95 3.66 1.73 -11.88
N TYR A 96 3.09 2.89 -11.53
CA TYR A 96 3.78 4.18 -11.59
C TYR A 96 4.91 4.27 -10.56
N ARG A 97 4.69 3.77 -9.34
CA ARG A 97 5.72 3.75 -8.27
C ARG A 97 6.96 2.95 -8.68
N LEU A 98 6.74 1.79 -9.32
CA LEU A 98 7.81 0.89 -9.76
C LEU A 98 8.52 1.40 -11.01
N SER A 99 7.78 1.82 -12.04
CA SER A 99 8.37 2.22 -13.32
C SER A 99 8.76 3.68 -13.43
N ARG A 100 8.17 4.55 -12.60
CA ARG A 100 8.24 6.02 -12.71
C ARG A 100 7.88 6.55 -14.10
N ASN A 101 7.11 5.78 -14.89
CA ASN A 101 6.73 6.15 -16.24
C ASN A 101 5.57 7.18 -16.20
N PRO A 102 5.77 8.43 -16.65
CA PRO A 102 4.75 9.48 -16.59
C PRO A 102 3.51 9.18 -17.45
N LEU A 103 3.59 8.31 -18.45
CA LEU A 103 2.42 7.90 -19.25
C LEU A 103 1.33 7.22 -18.41
N LEU A 104 1.69 6.63 -17.27
CA LEU A 104 0.72 6.01 -16.36
C LEU A 104 -0.13 7.03 -15.60
N LEU A 105 0.30 8.29 -15.51
CA LEU A 105 -0.45 9.35 -14.84
C LEU A 105 -1.79 9.61 -15.53
N TYR A 106 -1.83 9.50 -16.86
CA TYR A 106 -3.07 9.58 -17.64
C TYR A 106 -4.07 8.50 -17.21
N ASN A 107 -3.62 7.25 -17.12
CA ASN A 107 -4.50 6.13 -16.72
C ASN A 107 -5.01 6.29 -15.29
N ILE A 108 -4.18 6.81 -14.37
CA ILE A 108 -4.60 7.09 -13.01
C ILE A 108 -5.67 8.20 -13.00
N GLY A 109 -5.45 9.29 -13.75
CA GLY A 109 -6.42 10.37 -13.90
C GLY A 109 -7.74 9.89 -14.50
N TYR A 110 -7.69 9.11 -15.58
CA TYR A 110 -8.86 8.51 -16.24
C TYR A 110 -9.69 7.66 -15.27
N VAL A 111 -9.05 6.83 -14.46
CA VAL A 111 -9.77 5.97 -13.51
C VAL A 111 -10.42 6.78 -12.38
N TYR A 112 -9.80 7.86 -11.91
CA TYR A 112 -10.45 8.75 -10.92
C TYR A 112 -11.60 9.55 -11.53
N ASP A 113 -11.49 9.89 -12.82
CA ASP A 113 -12.56 10.55 -13.56
C ASP A 113 -13.81 9.66 -13.67
N GLU A 114 -13.61 8.38 -14.00
CA GLU A 114 -14.69 7.36 -14.01
C GLU A 114 -15.28 7.09 -12.62
N LEU A 115 -14.49 7.28 -11.55
CA LEU A 115 -14.98 7.22 -10.16
C LEU A 115 -15.78 8.46 -9.75
N GLY A 116 -15.75 9.53 -10.55
CA GLY A 116 -16.34 10.83 -10.21
C GLY A 116 -15.53 11.65 -9.20
N ASP A 117 -14.30 11.23 -8.89
CA ASP A 117 -13.36 12.01 -8.06
C ASP A 117 -12.66 13.06 -8.92
N LYS A 118 -13.40 14.13 -9.21
CA LYS A 118 -13.05 15.18 -10.16
C LYS A 118 -11.75 15.89 -9.77
N GLU A 119 -11.50 16.06 -8.48
CA GLU A 119 -10.32 16.70 -7.95
C GLU A 119 -9.07 15.84 -8.16
N LEU A 120 -9.12 14.54 -7.86
CA LEU A 120 -8.00 13.64 -8.14
C LEU A 120 -7.78 13.46 -9.64
N ALA A 121 -8.85 13.35 -10.43
CA ALA A 121 -8.77 13.30 -11.88
C ALA A 121 -8.03 14.53 -12.44
N LEU A 122 -8.44 15.74 -12.03
CA LEU A 122 -7.82 17.00 -12.41
C LEU A 122 -6.33 17.04 -12.04
N PHE A 123 -5.99 16.61 -10.83
CA PHE A 123 -4.60 16.56 -10.36
C PHE A 123 -3.73 15.65 -11.25
N TYR A 124 -4.16 14.41 -11.48
CA TYR A 124 -3.36 13.44 -12.24
C TYR A 124 -3.29 13.80 -13.72
N PHE A 125 -4.33 14.37 -14.32
CA PHE A 125 -4.26 14.88 -15.68
C PHE A 125 -3.30 16.07 -15.80
N ARG A 126 -3.33 17.05 -14.89
CA ARG A 126 -2.35 18.15 -14.89
C ARG A 126 -0.91 17.64 -14.73
N LYS A 127 -0.71 16.65 -13.85
CA LYS A 127 0.61 16.04 -13.66
C LYS A 127 1.07 15.28 -14.91
N PHE A 128 0.16 14.57 -15.60
CA PHE A 128 0.45 13.95 -16.89
C PHE A 128 0.87 14.99 -17.94
N LEU A 129 0.14 16.09 -18.08
CA LEU A 129 0.47 17.17 -19.03
C LEU A 129 1.83 17.83 -18.75
N HIS A 130 2.29 17.79 -17.50
CA HIS A 130 3.57 18.35 -17.09
C HIS A 130 4.74 17.36 -17.25
N ASP A 131 4.55 16.11 -16.84
CA ASP A 131 5.64 15.13 -16.73
C ASP A 131 5.80 14.24 -17.99
N ALA A 132 4.76 14.10 -18.81
CA ALA A 132 4.77 13.19 -19.96
C ALA A 132 5.36 13.85 -21.23
N PRO A 133 5.96 13.07 -22.15
CA PRO A 133 6.40 13.58 -23.45
C PRO A 133 5.24 14.21 -24.24
N GLY A 134 5.44 15.45 -24.69
CA GLY A 134 4.43 16.32 -25.31
C GLY A 134 3.75 15.77 -26.58
N ASP A 135 4.34 14.74 -27.19
CA ASP A 135 3.85 14.03 -28.39
C ASP A 135 2.95 12.83 -28.07
N SER A 136 2.70 12.50 -26.79
CA SER A 136 1.82 11.39 -26.44
C SER A 136 0.36 11.63 -26.84
N ASP A 137 -0.28 10.59 -27.40
CA ASP A 137 -1.64 10.64 -27.97
C ASP A 137 -2.71 11.19 -27.02
N ASN A 138 -2.51 11.02 -25.70
CA ASN A 138 -3.48 11.38 -24.68
C ASN A 138 -3.41 12.86 -24.26
N HIS A 139 -2.44 13.64 -24.73
CA HIS A 139 -2.28 15.07 -24.37
C HIS A 139 -3.48 15.93 -24.74
N ALA A 140 -4.09 15.69 -25.90
CA ALA A 140 -5.27 16.44 -26.35
C ALA A 140 -6.46 16.17 -25.41
N TYR A 141 -6.77 14.89 -25.19
CA TYR A 141 -7.86 14.49 -24.30
C TYR A 141 -7.65 15.01 -22.87
N ALA A 142 -6.44 14.87 -22.32
CA ALA A 142 -6.16 15.32 -20.96
C ALA A 142 -6.32 16.84 -20.81
N ARG A 143 -5.93 17.65 -21.81
CA ARG A 143 -6.17 19.10 -21.80
C ARG A 143 -7.66 19.45 -21.80
N ASP A 144 -8.41 18.81 -22.69
CA ASP A 144 -9.86 19.06 -22.80
C ASP A 144 -10.58 18.65 -21.51
N ARG A 145 -10.17 17.52 -20.90
CA ARG A 145 -10.78 17.05 -19.66
C ARG A 145 -10.41 17.92 -18.47
N VAL A 146 -9.17 18.40 -18.37
CA VAL A 146 -8.76 19.40 -17.35
C VAL A 146 -9.65 20.64 -17.42
N ALA A 147 -9.84 21.21 -18.61
CA ALA A 147 -10.68 22.40 -18.79
C ALA A 147 -12.17 22.14 -18.49
N ALA A 148 -12.65 20.91 -18.69
CA ALA A 148 -14.01 20.51 -18.32
C ALA A 148 -14.16 20.33 -16.81
N LEU A 149 -13.23 19.62 -16.17
CA LEU A 149 -13.22 19.37 -14.73
C LEU A 149 -13.10 20.68 -13.93
N GLU A 150 -12.30 21.64 -14.39
CA GLU A 150 -12.21 22.98 -13.80
C GLU A 150 -13.57 23.67 -13.79
N ARG A 151 -14.25 23.73 -14.94
CA ARG A 151 -15.60 24.32 -15.05
C ARG A 151 -16.64 23.57 -14.21
N GLU A 152 -16.57 22.25 -14.17
CA GLU A 152 -17.50 21.43 -13.37
C GLU A 152 -17.30 21.62 -11.87
N LEU A 153 -16.06 21.79 -11.41
CA LEU A 153 -15.72 22.06 -10.02
C LEU A 153 -16.10 23.48 -9.62
N GLU A 154 -15.94 24.46 -10.52
CA GLU A 154 -16.41 25.84 -10.33
C GLU A 154 -17.95 25.92 -10.30
N ALA A 155 -18.65 25.15 -11.14
CA ALA A 155 -20.12 25.14 -11.21
C ALA A 155 -20.79 24.31 -10.09
N GLY A 156 -20.06 23.36 -9.49
CA GLY A 156 -20.55 22.49 -8.42
C GLY A 156 -20.46 23.09 -7.01
N GLU A 157 -19.85 24.27 -6.86
CA GLU A 157 -19.90 25.00 -5.60
C GLU A 157 -21.26 25.67 -5.40
N PRO A 158 -21.95 25.45 -4.25
CA PRO A 158 -23.10 26.27 -3.88
C PRO A 158 -22.63 27.71 -3.77
N GLN A 159 -22.91 28.49 -4.81
CA GLN A 159 -22.79 29.93 -4.78
C GLN A 159 -23.66 30.41 -3.59
N PRO A 160 -23.12 31.18 -2.63
CA PRO A 160 -23.95 31.78 -1.60
C PRO A 160 -25.04 32.60 -2.29
N ALA A 161 -26.27 32.12 -2.16
CA ALA A 161 -27.44 32.73 -2.74
C ALA A 161 -27.62 34.14 -2.15
N GLY A 162 -27.56 35.13 -3.03
CA GLY A 162 -28.39 36.34 -2.97
C GLY A 162 -28.06 37.36 -1.89
N THR A 163 -27.42 38.44 -2.30
CA THR A 163 -28.06 39.75 -2.10
C THR A 163 -28.34 40.33 -3.48
N THR A 164 -29.60 40.27 -3.86
CA THR A 164 -30.17 40.96 -5.01
C THR A 164 -30.07 42.46 -4.81
N THR A 165 -29.45 43.17 -5.75
CA THR A 165 -29.83 44.55 -6.07
C THR A 165 -30.02 44.63 -7.59
N PRO A 166 -31.21 45.00 -8.09
CA PRO A 166 -31.44 45.15 -9.52
C PRO A 166 -31.03 46.56 -9.95
N THR A 167 -30.27 46.67 -11.04
CA THR A 167 -30.14 47.80 -11.99
C THR A 167 -29.07 47.30 -12.97
N GLY A 168 -29.30 47.09 -14.26
CA GLY A 168 -30.17 47.74 -15.21
C GLY A 168 -29.32 48.11 -16.41
N SER A 169 -29.46 47.34 -17.50
CA SER A 169 -29.05 47.63 -18.89
C SER A 169 -27.57 47.61 -19.30
N ALA A 170 -27.25 46.71 -20.24
CA ALA A 170 -26.18 46.84 -21.24
C ALA A 170 -26.84 47.05 -22.63
N PRO A 171 -26.17 47.13 -23.82
CA PRO A 171 -24.76 47.39 -24.25
C PRO A 171 -24.74 48.41 -25.48
N PRO A 172 -23.73 48.57 -26.40
CA PRO A 172 -22.46 47.84 -26.62
C PRO A 172 -21.17 48.65 -27.01
N ALA A 173 -20.08 47.86 -27.15
CA ALA A 173 -18.68 48.03 -27.61
C ALA A 173 -18.24 49.22 -28.49
N PRO A 174 -16.91 49.56 -28.49
CA PRO A 174 -16.05 49.09 -29.59
C PRO A 174 -14.57 48.72 -29.24
N THR A 175 -14.10 47.68 -29.95
CA THR A 175 -12.81 47.49 -30.66
C THR A 175 -11.44 47.72 -29.98
N ALA A 176 -10.59 46.68 -30.07
CA ALA A 176 -9.14 46.69 -29.87
C ALA A 176 -8.38 47.68 -30.78
N PRO A 177 -7.09 47.95 -30.49
CA PRO A 177 -6.08 47.26 -31.28
C PRO A 177 -4.85 46.76 -30.51
N SER A 178 -4.21 45.80 -31.17
CA SER A 178 -2.90 45.19 -30.90
C SER A 178 -1.76 46.21 -30.96
N GLY A 179 -0.73 46.03 -30.12
CA GLY A 179 0.52 46.79 -30.15
C GLY A 179 1.66 45.98 -29.53
N SER A 180 2.59 45.55 -30.37
CA SER A 180 3.78 44.75 -30.08
C SER A 180 4.84 45.49 -29.25
N SER A 181 5.67 44.67 -28.57
CA SER A 181 7.10 44.80 -28.30
C SER A 181 7.69 46.19 -27.99
N ASP A 182 8.25 46.33 -26.79
CA ASP A 182 9.68 46.64 -26.68
C ASP A 182 10.23 46.26 -25.29
N GLU A 183 11.27 45.43 -25.34
CA GLU A 183 12.31 45.31 -24.33
C GLU A 183 13.18 46.58 -24.38
N PRO A 184 13.74 47.03 -23.25
CA PRO A 184 15.19 46.99 -23.19
C PRO A 184 15.72 46.45 -21.85
N ALA A 185 16.70 45.55 -22.00
CA ALA A 185 17.77 45.22 -21.06
C ALA A 185 18.43 46.52 -20.51
N SER A 186 18.71 46.73 -19.22
CA SER A 186 19.61 46.02 -18.29
C SER A 186 20.73 46.97 -17.85
N GLU A 187 20.80 47.37 -16.58
CA GLU A 187 22.08 47.60 -15.88
C GLU A 187 21.94 47.65 -14.34
N THR A 188 22.43 46.57 -13.67
CA THR A 188 23.40 46.53 -12.54
C THR A 188 23.21 47.51 -11.34
N ALA A 189 23.17 47.18 -10.04
CA ALA A 189 23.32 45.98 -9.18
C ALA A 189 22.85 46.35 -7.72
N PRO A 190 23.33 45.72 -6.62
CA PRO A 190 22.73 44.59 -5.91
C PRO A 190 22.15 44.98 -4.52
N GLY A 191 21.02 44.39 -4.13
CA GLY A 191 20.59 44.40 -2.73
C GLY A 191 19.08 44.37 -2.53
N ALA A 192 18.62 43.29 -1.89
CA ALA A 192 17.36 43.18 -1.15
C ALA A 192 16.07 43.55 -1.91
N ASN A 193 15.37 42.56 -2.45
CA ASN A 193 13.92 42.47 -2.30
C ASN A 193 13.44 41.04 -2.54
N ALA A 194 13.03 40.38 -1.46
CA ALA A 194 12.21 39.18 -1.52
C ALA A 194 10.89 39.52 -2.25
N PRO A 195 10.28 38.60 -3.02
CA PRO A 195 9.02 38.86 -3.70
C PRO A 195 7.95 39.27 -2.67
N ALA A 196 7.30 40.41 -2.88
CA ALA A 196 6.19 40.84 -2.06
C ALA A 196 5.02 39.87 -2.25
N VAL A 197 4.77 39.02 -1.24
CA VAL A 197 3.63 38.10 -1.20
C VAL A 197 2.35 38.95 -1.12
N ARG A 198 1.55 38.96 -2.19
CA ARG A 198 0.30 39.75 -2.29
C ARG A 198 -0.96 38.96 -1.89
N GLU A 199 -0.86 37.64 -1.84
CA GLU A 199 -1.97 36.71 -1.52
C GLU A 199 -1.47 35.61 -0.58
N PHE A 200 -2.36 34.90 0.10
CA PHE A 200 -1.99 33.71 0.88
C PHE A 200 -1.36 32.65 -0.03
N MET A 201 -0.18 32.15 0.36
CA MET A 201 0.51 31.08 -0.36
C MET A 201 0.92 29.96 0.58
N HIS A 202 0.67 28.72 0.18
CA HIS A 202 1.11 27.53 0.89
C HIS A 202 1.62 26.50 -0.12
N GLN A 203 2.81 25.94 0.14
CA GLN A 203 3.32 24.82 -0.65
C GLN A 203 2.81 23.51 -0.03
N VAL A 204 1.99 22.80 -0.79
CA VAL A 204 1.49 21.48 -0.38
C VAL A 204 2.68 20.52 -0.25
N VAL A 205 2.75 19.84 0.90
CA VAL A 205 3.70 18.76 1.14
C VAL A 205 3.04 17.43 0.85
N ASP A 206 3.63 16.65 -0.04
CA ASP A 206 3.11 15.34 -0.46
C ASP A 206 3.73 14.17 0.30
N GLU A 207 4.95 14.35 0.80
CA GLU A 207 5.74 13.27 1.42
C GLU A 207 6.54 13.77 2.64
N ALA A 208 6.64 12.94 3.67
CA ALA A 208 7.42 13.23 4.88
C ALA A 208 7.97 11.96 5.55
N PRO A 209 9.12 12.04 6.24
CA PRO A 209 9.71 10.89 6.91
C PRO A 209 8.93 10.44 8.16
N PRO A 210 8.91 9.13 8.47
CA PRO A 210 8.23 8.60 9.64
C PRO A 210 8.89 9.04 10.95
N GLY A 211 8.07 9.32 11.95
CA GLY A 211 8.53 9.54 13.33
C GLY A 211 9.28 10.86 13.57
N MET A 212 9.30 11.77 12.59
CA MET A 212 9.80 13.13 12.75
C MET A 212 8.64 14.14 12.73
N PRO A 213 8.74 15.29 13.42
CA PRO A 213 7.74 16.35 13.27
C PRO A 213 7.77 16.90 11.83
N LEU A 214 6.62 17.36 11.35
CA LEU A 214 6.48 18.00 10.04
C LEU A 214 6.09 19.46 10.24
N ASP A 215 6.95 20.37 9.77
CA ASP A 215 6.69 21.80 9.77
C ASP A 215 6.15 22.23 8.41
N LEU A 216 4.92 22.73 8.41
CA LEU A 216 4.25 23.28 7.23
C LEU A 216 4.40 24.80 7.24
N THR A 217 4.73 25.37 6.08
CA THR A 217 4.96 26.81 5.93
C THR A 217 3.82 27.46 5.17
N ALA A 218 3.48 28.69 5.54
CA ALA A 218 2.50 29.52 4.84
C ALA A 218 2.99 30.97 4.81
N PHE A 219 2.69 31.66 3.72
CA PHE A 219 3.01 33.07 3.53
C PHE A 219 1.72 33.88 3.49
N VAL A 220 1.71 35.02 4.17
CA VAL A 220 0.60 35.97 4.16
C VAL A 220 1.14 37.36 3.85
N PRO A 221 0.31 38.26 3.29
CA PRO A 221 0.74 39.62 2.98
C PRO A 221 1.26 40.36 4.23
N PRO A 222 2.31 41.19 4.10
CA PRO A 222 2.78 42.03 5.18
C PRO A 222 1.66 42.97 5.65
N ASN A 223 1.49 43.11 6.97
CA ASN A 223 0.42 43.89 7.63
C ASN A 223 -0.99 43.26 7.62
N SER A 224 -1.13 41.97 7.29
CA SER A 224 -2.39 41.26 7.49
C SER A 224 -2.62 40.88 8.96
N ASP A 225 -3.81 41.20 9.49
CA ASP A 225 -4.30 40.73 10.80
C ASP A 225 -4.86 39.29 10.73
N TRP A 226 -4.43 38.51 9.74
CA TRP A 226 -4.97 37.19 9.48
C TRP A 226 -4.40 36.13 10.42
N GLN A 227 -5.29 35.28 10.93
CA GLN A 227 -4.95 34.10 11.72
C GLN A 227 -4.95 32.88 10.82
N VAL A 228 -3.79 32.23 10.69
CA VAL A 228 -3.64 31.00 9.92
C VAL A 228 -3.70 29.81 10.88
N VAL A 229 -4.65 28.92 10.66
CA VAL A 229 -4.90 27.72 11.48
C VAL A 229 -4.66 26.49 10.65
N LEU A 230 -3.74 25.64 11.10
CA LEU A 230 -3.46 24.32 10.55
C LEU A 230 -4.36 23.29 11.25
N TYR A 231 -5.07 22.49 10.48
CA TYR A 231 -5.83 21.35 10.96
C TYR A 231 -5.18 20.08 10.45
N TYR A 232 -4.89 19.12 11.33
CA TYR A 232 -4.29 17.85 10.92
C TYR A 232 -4.91 16.65 11.63
N ARG A 233 -4.76 15.47 11.01
CA ARG A 233 -5.12 14.19 11.62
C ARG A 233 -4.22 13.07 11.11
N GLY A 234 -3.93 12.12 12.00
CA GLY A 234 -3.21 10.90 11.64
C GLY A 234 -4.15 9.83 11.08
N GLN A 235 -3.55 8.77 10.56
CA GLN A 235 -4.28 7.59 10.10
C GLN A 235 -5.22 7.04 11.20
N GLY A 236 -6.49 6.85 10.88
CA GLY A 236 -7.52 6.31 11.79
C GLY A 236 -8.18 7.34 12.72
N ALA A 237 -7.67 8.58 12.80
CA ALA A 237 -8.32 9.62 13.57
C ALA A 237 -9.52 10.20 12.79
N SER A 238 -10.69 10.23 13.43
CA SER A 238 -11.93 10.76 12.82
C SER A 238 -11.99 12.28 12.86
N ARG A 239 -11.32 12.92 13.83
CA ARG A 239 -11.34 14.38 14.06
C ARG A 239 -10.00 15.03 13.70
N PHE A 240 -10.07 16.26 13.21
CA PHE A 240 -8.91 17.11 12.99
C PHE A 240 -8.53 17.86 14.27
N THR A 241 -7.23 17.98 14.52
CA THR A 241 -6.65 18.80 15.59
C THR A 241 -6.23 20.14 15.00
N ALA A 242 -6.66 21.25 15.62
CA ALA A 242 -6.34 22.59 15.18
C ALA A 242 -5.10 23.14 15.90
N VAL A 243 -4.17 23.74 15.15
CA VAL A 243 -2.98 24.42 15.66
C VAL A 243 -2.84 25.76 14.93
N VAL A 244 -2.82 26.85 15.70
CA VAL A 244 -2.54 28.18 15.16
C VAL A 244 -1.07 28.23 14.72
N MET A 245 -0.82 28.58 13.47
CA MET A 245 0.53 28.69 12.93
C MET A 245 1.23 29.90 13.56
N LYS A 246 2.51 29.73 13.90
CA LYS A 246 3.32 30.76 14.56
C LYS A 246 4.16 31.51 13.54
N ARG A 247 4.25 32.83 13.69
CA ARG A 247 5.05 33.67 12.80
C ARG A 247 6.54 33.47 13.06
N ARG A 248 7.30 33.25 12.00
CA ARG A 248 8.75 33.06 11.98
C ARG A 248 9.33 33.94 10.88
N TYR A 249 9.92 35.07 11.27
CA TYR A 249 10.43 36.09 10.33
C TYR A 249 9.36 36.47 9.28
N ASN A 250 9.48 35.96 8.05
CA ASN A 250 8.60 36.28 6.92
C ASN A 250 7.60 35.15 6.56
N GLU A 251 7.58 34.04 7.29
CA GLU A 251 6.68 32.91 7.08
C GLU A 251 5.88 32.60 8.35
N LEU A 252 4.78 31.87 8.22
CA LEU A 252 4.09 31.21 9.32
C LEU A 252 4.38 29.73 9.28
N VAL A 253 4.61 29.13 10.44
CA VAL A 253 4.93 27.71 10.57
C VAL A 253 3.93 27.02 11.50
N GLY A 254 3.36 25.93 11.01
CA GLY A 254 2.49 25.02 11.77
C GLY A 254 3.16 23.66 11.89
N ARG A 255 3.33 23.18 13.13
CA ARG A 255 4.00 21.91 13.42
C ARG A 255 3.00 20.78 13.64
N ILE A 256 3.14 19.71 12.87
CA ILE A 256 2.50 18.43 13.12
C ILE A 256 3.45 17.59 13.99
N PRO A 257 3.02 17.09 15.16
CA PRO A 257 3.88 16.38 16.08
C PRO A 257 4.27 14.99 15.54
N ALA A 258 5.47 14.54 15.89
CA ALA A 258 6.02 13.23 15.50
C ALA A 258 5.13 12.03 15.90
N SER A 259 4.29 12.19 16.93
CA SER A 259 3.34 11.16 17.37
C SER A 259 2.30 10.81 16.31
N VAL A 260 1.93 11.78 15.46
CA VAL A 260 0.92 11.63 14.40
C VAL A 260 1.56 11.10 13.11
N MET A 261 2.88 11.21 12.99
CA MET A 261 3.69 10.84 11.82
C MET A 261 4.13 9.36 11.83
N ARG A 262 3.39 8.49 12.53
CA ARG A 262 3.69 7.05 12.69
C ARG A 262 2.88 6.12 11.78
N GLY A 263 1.89 6.64 11.06
CA GLY A 263 1.05 5.90 10.12
C GLY A 263 1.58 5.88 8.69
N THR A 264 0.75 5.43 7.75
CA THR A 264 1.04 5.46 6.30
C THR A 264 0.84 6.84 5.68
N SER A 265 -0.09 7.62 6.24
CA SER A 265 -0.36 8.98 5.79
C SER A 265 -0.88 9.88 6.91
N VAL A 266 -0.73 11.18 6.71
CA VAL A 266 -1.29 12.24 7.55
C VAL A 266 -2.10 13.16 6.65
N GLN A 267 -3.25 13.60 7.13
CA GLN A 267 -4.12 14.51 6.40
C GLN A 267 -4.15 15.87 7.07
N TYR A 268 -4.13 16.94 6.30
CA TYR A 268 -4.20 18.29 6.83
C TYR A 268 -4.89 19.27 5.90
N TYR A 269 -5.33 20.39 6.44
CA TYR A 269 -5.75 21.56 5.68
C TYR A 269 -5.44 22.82 6.48
N ILE A 270 -5.43 23.96 5.80
CA ILE A 270 -5.12 25.26 6.40
C ILE A 270 -6.28 26.20 6.14
N GLU A 271 -6.75 26.89 7.18
CA GLU A 271 -7.71 27.98 7.07
C GLU A 271 -7.04 29.29 7.45
N VAL A 272 -7.31 30.33 6.67
CA VAL A 272 -6.91 31.70 6.99
C VAL A 272 -8.16 32.46 7.37
N LYS A 273 -8.18 33.01 8.58
CA LYS A 273 -9.30 33.76 9.15
C LYS A 273 -8.91 35.22 9.34
N ASP A 274 -9.82 36.14 9.08
CA ASP A 274 -9.64 37.55 9.43
C ASP A 274 -9.92 37.81 10.93
N ARG A 275 -9.88 39.08 11.35
CA ARG A 275 -10.22 39.50 12.72
C ARG A 275 -11.68 39.21 13.09
N SER A 276 -12.59 39.17 12.13
CA SER A 276 -14.02 38.85 12.35
C SER A 276 -14.29 37.35 12.45
N GLY A 277 -13.30 36.51 12.15
CA GLY A 277 -13.41 35.05 12.10
C GLY A 277 -13.88 34.51 10.74
N ALA A 278 -14.05 35.38 9.74
CA ALA A 278 -14.41 35.00 8.38
C ALA A 278 -13.22 34.35 7.67
N ILE A 279 -13.47 33.28 6.91
CA ILE A 279 -12.43 32.57 6.16
C ILE A 279 -12.09 33.38 4.90
N VAL A 280 -10.87 33.89 4.83
CA VAL A 280 -10.37 34.69 3.69
C VAL A 280 -9.62 33.87 2.65
N ALA A 281 -8.98 32.77 3.07
CA ALA A 281 -8.26 31.85 2.18
C ALA A 281 -8.16 30.46 2.82
N ARG A 282 -7.85 29.44 2.02
CA ARG A 282 -7.65 28.07 2.50
C ARG A 282 -6.69 27.28 1.62
N ALA A 283 -6.04 26.28 2.20
CA ALA A 283 -5.34 25.23 1.45
C ALA A 283 -5.88 23.88 1.92
N GLY A 284 -6.66 23.21 1.06
CA GLY A 284 -7.45 22.04 1.44
C GLY A 284 -8.73 22.39 2.23
N ARG A 285 -9.53 21.37 2.56
CA ARG A 285 -10.76 21.47 3.37
C ARG A 285 -10.87 20.26 4.30
N SER A 286 -11.80 20.28 5.27
CA SER A 286 -12.02 19.09 6.12
C SER A 286 -12.60 17.90 5.35
N THR A 287 -13.33 18.17 4.26
CA THR A 287 -13.91 17.18 3.35
C THR A 287 -12.94 16.72 2.26
N SER A 288 -11.98 17.59 1.88
CA SER A 288 -10.91 17.31 0.92
C SER A 288 -9.55 17.78 1.47
N PRO A 289 -8.99 17.05 2.46
CA PRO A 289 -7.73 17.44 3.07
C PRO A 289 -6.55 17.07 2.15
N ASN A 290 -5.48 17.84 2.26
CA ASN A 290 -4.18 17.48 1.67
C ASN A 290 -3.64 16.23 2.36
N VAL A 291 -3.03 15.33 1.59
CA VAL A 291 -2.52 14.05 2.09
C VAL A 291 -1.00 14.04 2.00
N VAL A 292 -0.35 13.79 3.13
CA VAL A 292 1.09 13.54 3.20
C VAL A 292 1.32 12.06 3.36
N PHE A 293 2.05 11.44 2.43
CA PHE A 293 2.50 10.06 2.53
C PHE A 293 3.75 9.97 3.41
N ILE A 294 3.76 8.97 4.29
CA ILE A 294 4.89 8.74 5.18
C ILE A 294 5.87 7.79 4.50
N ASP A 295 6.96 8.35 3.95
CA ASP A 295 8.01 7.61 3.25
C ASP A 295 9.37 7.82 3.93
N LYS A 296 10.09 6.72 4.16
CA LYS A 296 11.45 6.74 4.71
C LYS A 296 12.46 7.46 3.80
N ALA A 297 12.21 7.50 2.50
CA ALA A 297 13.07 8.18 1.53
C ALA A 297 12.82 9.69 1.44
N ALA A 298 11.72 10.18 2.03
CA ALA A 298 11.36 11.59 1.95
C ALA A 298 12.31 12.49 2.78
N PRO A 299 12.65 13.69 2.29
CA PRO A 299 13.49 14.61 3.02
C PRO A 299 12.77 15.17 4.27
N PRO A 300 13.46 15.32 5.42
CA PRO A 300 12.86 15.93 6.61
C PRO A 300 12.57 17.42 6.36
N ARG A 301 11.36 17.83 6.75
CA ARG A 301 10.90 19.22 6.68
C ARG A 301 10.54 19.70 8.08
N TYR A 302 11.55 20.16 8.79
CA TYR A 302 11.44 20.62 10.18
C TYR A 302 12.50 21.67 10.49
N TYR A 303 12.12 22.65 11.29
CA TYR A 303 12.95 23.74 11.79
C TYR A 303 13.39 23.46 13.24
N PRO A 304 14.70 23.26 13.49
CA PRO A 304 15.21 22.88 14.81
C PRO A 304 15.11 23.97 15.88
N ASP A 305 14.96 25.22 15.47
CA ASP A 305 14.77 26.40 16.31
C ASP A 305 13.36 26.54 16.89
N LEU A 306 12.34 25.87 16.32
CA LEU A 306 10.93 26.01 16.72
C LEU A 306 10.51 25.17 17.96
N GLY A 307 11.46 24.82 18.84
CA GLY A 307 11.15 24.39 20.21
C GLY A 307 10.19 23.20 20.32
N GLY A 308 10.69 22.03 19.93
CA GLY A 308 10.28 20.73 20.45
C GLY A 308 11.57 19.92 20.50
N PRO A 309 11.82 19.07 21.51
CA PRO A 309 13.10 18.36 21.59
C PRO A 309 13.32 17.68 20.23
N PRO A 310 14.51 17.81 19.62
CA PRO A 310 14.85 16.93 18.52
C PRO A 310 14.56 15.52 19.01
N ALA A 311 13.87 14.69 18.20
CA ALA A 311 13.90 13.27 18.45
C ALA A 311 15.38 12.95 18.70
N PRO A 312 15.75 12.40 19.87
CA PRO A 312 17.14 12.36 20.26
C PRO A 312 17.91 11.72 19.12
N THR A 313 18.89 12.44 18.58
CA THR A 313 20.01 11.80 17.91
C THR A 313 20.43 10.67 18.84
N PRO A 314 20.68 9.44 18.36
CA PRO A 314 21.08 8.35 19.22
C PRO A 314 22.51 8.60 19.70
N THR A 315 22.69 9.60 20.53
CA THR A 315 23.88 9.82 21.35
C THR A 315 23.58 9.12 22.66
N ALA A 316 24.33 8.06 22.89
CA ALA A 316 24.27 7.23 24.07
C ALA A 316 24.51 8.06 25.34
N ALA A 317 23.46 8.55 26.01
CA ALA A 317 23.46 8.88 27.44
C ALA A 317 22.08 9.42 27.87
N ALA A 318 21.25 8.53 28.44
CA ALA A 318 20.33 8.81 29.55
C ALA A 318 19.53 7.51 29.82
N ALA A 319 20.25 6.51 30.29
CA ALA A 319 19.69 5.27 30.80
C ALA A 319 19.51 5.39 32.31
N ASP A 320 18.63 6.28 32.76
CA ASP A 320 18.19 6.30 34.15
C ASP A 320 16.70 5.95 34.20
N GLY A 321 16.43 4.65 34.38
CA GLY A 321 15.14 4.13 34.83
C GLY A 321 14.36 3.23 33.86
N ALA A 322 14.65 3.23 32.57
CA ALA A 322 14.01 2.30 31.64
C ALA A 322 14.76 0.95 31.63
N LYS A 323 14.14 -0.11 32.17
CA LYS A 323 14.62 -1.49 31.97
C LYS A 323 14.90 -1.68 30.47
N PRO A 324 16.05 -2.28 30.09
CA PRO A 324 16.42 -2.42 28.69
C PRO A 324 15.27 -3.06 27.91
N ALA A 325 14.90 -2.44 26.79
CA ALA A 325 13.92 -3.01 25.87
C ALA A 325 14.36 -4.43 25.54
N ARG A 326 13.59 -5.41 25.99
CA ARG A 326 13.93 -6.82 25.81
C ARG A 326 13.88 -7.13 24.31
N ASP A 327 15.05 -7.36 23.69
CA ASP A 327 15.18 -7.77 22.28
C ASP A 327 15.35 -9.29 22.16
N GLY A 328 14.41 -10.03 22.73
CA GLY A 328 14.31 -11.47 22.58
C GLY A 328 13.37 -11.86 21.44
N TYR A 329 13.61 -13.04 20.87
CA TYR A 329 12.76 -13.66 19.84
C TYR A 329 11.29 -13.80 20.24
N PHE A 330 11.01 -13.77 21.54
CA PHE A 330 9.68 -13.93 22.10
C PHE A 330 9.17 -12.65 22.78
N ASP A 331 9.91 -11.56 22.78
CA ASP A 331 9.47 -10.31 23.38
C ASP A 331 8.63 -9.51 22.39
N VAL A 332 7.32 -9.39 22.67
CA VAL A 332 6.37 -8.72 21.78
C VAL A 332 6.75 -7.25 21.61
N GLY A 333 6.80 -6.80 20.36
CA GLY A 333 7.22 -5.45 19.98
C GLY A 333 8.71 -5.33 19.61
N SER A 334 9.53 -6.35 19.88
CA SER A 334 10.94 -6.34 19.45
C SER A 334 11.10 -6.58 17.94
N ALA A 335 12.21 -6.09 17.38
CA ALA A 335 12.54 -6.31 15.96
C ALA A 335 12.82 -7.79 15.66
N ARG A 336 13.37 -8.54 16.63
CA ARG A 336 13.58 -9.99 16.48
C ARG A 336 12.26 -10.75 16.53
N PHE A 337 11.32 -10.38 17.39
CA PHE A 337 9.98 -10.96 17.41
C PHE A 337 9.24 -10.73 16.08
N SER A 338 9.26 -9.51 15.55
CA SER A 338 8.62 -9.20 14.27
C SER A 338 9.22 -10.03 13.12
N ARG A 339 10.55 -10.12 13.05
CA ARG A 339 11.24 -10.96 12.06
C ARG A 339 10.88 -12.44 12.19
N LEU A 340 10.90 -12.98 13.42
CA LEU A 340 10.56 -14.38 13.67
C LEU A 340 9.10 -14.68 13.30
N LYS A 341 8.16 -13.79 13.64
CA LYS A 341 6.74 -13.93 13.31
C LYS A 341 6.52 -14.02 11.80
N TRP A 342 7.10 -13.10 11.04
CA TRP A 342 6.98 -13.11 9.58
C TRP A 342 7.74 -14.26 8.94
N ALA A 343 8.91 -14.63 9.45
CA ALA A 343 9.66 -15.80 8.98
C ALA A 343 8.87 -17.10 9.20
N ALA A 344 8.29 -17.31 10.39
CA ALA A 344 7.47 -18.49 10.67
C ALA A 344 6.19 -18.52 9.80
N THR A 345 5.56 -17.36 9.58
CA THR A 345 4.38 -17.24 8.71
C THR A 345 4.72 -17.56 7.25
N GLY A 346 5.83 -17.02 6.74
CA GLY A 346 6.31 -17.32 5.39
C GLY A 346 6.73 -18.78 5.21
N ALA A 347 7.43 -19.35 6.19
CA ALA A 347 7.81 -20.76 6.20
C ALA A 347 6.59 -21.68 6.19
N ALA A 348 5.56 -21.37 7.00
CA ALA A 348 4.31 -22.13 7.01
C ALA A 348 3.63 -22.11 5.64
N GLY A 349 3.47 -20.93 5.03
CA GLY A 349 2.88 -20.81 3.69
C GLY A 349 3.68 -21.55 2.61
N GLY A 350 5.00 -21.36 2.58
CA GLY A 350 5.87 -21.99 1.59
C GLY A 350 5.92 -23.51 1.69
N LEU A 351 6.03 -24.06 2.91
CA LEU A 351 6.09 -25.51 3.13
C LEU A 351 4.75 -26.20 2.84
N LEU A 352 3.63 -25.57 3.20
CA LEU A 352 2.31 -26.11 2.88
C LEU A 352 2.04 -26.10 1.36
N ALA A 353 2.46 -25.05 0.65
CA ALA A 353 2.37 -24.99 -0.81
C ALA A 353 3.23 -26.08 -1.47
N ALA A 354 4.48 -26.28 -1.00
CA ALA A 354 5.37 -27.32 -1.50
C ALA A 354 4.82 -28.74 -1.22
N ALA A 355 4.22 -28.95 -0.05
CA ALA A 355 3.55 -30.20 0.30
C ALA A 355 2.39 -30.49 -0.65
N LEU A 356 1.54 -29.49 -0.91
CA LEU A 356 0.40 -29.63 -1.82
C LEU A 356 0.85 -29.91 -3.26
N ALA A 357 1.87 -29.22 -3.75
CA ALA A 357 2.43 -29.49 -5.08
C ALA A 357 2.98 -30.92 -5.19
N SER A 358 3.73 -31.36 -4.17
CA SER A 358 4.28 -32.73 -4.13
C SER A 358 3.17 -33.79 -4.06
N TYR A 359 2.07 -33.48 -3.37
CA TYR A 359 0.89 -34.35 -3.33
C TYR A 359 0.26 -34.52 -4.71
N PHE A 360 0.07 -33.43 -5.47
CA PHE A 360 -0.49 -33.52 -6.83
C PHE A 360 0.38 -34.34 -7.78
N VAL A 361 1.70 -34.18 -7.72
CA VAL A 361 2.63 -34.99 -8.53
C VAL A 361 2.54 -36.48 -8.15
N ALA A 362 2.48 -36.79 -6.85
CA ALA A 362 2.31 -38.16 -6.39
C ALA A 362 0.95 -38.76 -6.81
N ALA A 363 -0.12 -37.94 -6.79
CA ALA A 363 -1.45 -38.35 -7.20
C ALA A 363 -1.54 -38.63 -8.72
N ASP A 364 -0.88 -37.81 -9.54
CA ASP A 364 -0.79 -38.03 -10.99
C ASP A 364 -0.08 -39.35 -11.32
N ALA A 365 1.08 -39.61 -10.68
CA ALA A 365 1.80 -40.88 -10.82
C ALA A 365 0.97 -42.11 -10.36
N ALA A 366 0.12 -41.96 -9.36
CA ALA A 366 -0.79 -43.04 -8.95
C ALA A 366 -1.89 -43.27 -10.00
N SER A 367 -2.49 -42.18 -10.51
CA SER A 367 -3.57 -42.26 -11.50
C SER A 367 -3.13 -42.88 -12.83
N THR A 368 -1.89 -42.65 -13.25
CA THR A 368 -1.30 -43.25 -14.46
C THR A 368 -1.13 -44.76 -14.30
N LEU A 369 -0.62 -45.22 -13.15
CA LEU A 369 -0.52 -46.65 -12.83
C LEU A 369 -1.89 -47.33 -12.78
N GLU A 370 -2.90 -46.68 -12.20
CA GLU A 370 -4.27 -47.19 -12.18
C GLU A 370 -4.87 -47.28 -13.58
N ALA A 371 -4.69 -46.23 -14.40
CA ALA A 371 -5.19 -46.20 -15.77
C ALA A 371 -4.58 -47.32 -16.64
N GLU A 372 -3.30 -47.61 -16.48
CA GLU A 372 -2.64 -48.75 -17.14
C GLU A 372 -3.15 -50.10 -16.65
N ALA A 373 -3.33 -50.26 -15.34
CA ALA A 373 -3.90 -51.47 -14.76
C ALA A 373 -5.33 -51.74 -15.28
N PHE A 374 -6.16 -50.70 -15.40
CA PHE A 374 -7.51 -50.82 -15.98
C PHE A 374 -7.49 -51.23 -17.45
N LYS A 375 -6.59 -50.65 -18.26
CA LYS A 375 -6.43 -51.03 -19.68
C LYS A 375 -6.00 -52.49 -19.82
N SER A 376 -5.04 -52.92 -19.00
CA SER A 376 -4.54 -54.29 -18.97
C SER A 376 -5.63 -55.31 -18.62
N ASN A 377 -6.52 -54.97 -17.67
CA ASN A 377 -7.56 -55.89 -17.22
C ASN A 377 -8.77 -55.98 -18.17
N ARG A 378 -9.05 -54.93 -18.97
CA ARG A 378 -10.16 -54.92 -19.95
C ARG A 378 -9.79 -55.44 -21.34
N SER A 379 -8.50 -55.59 -21.66
CA SER A 379 -8.10 -56.09 -22.97
C SER A 379 -8.61 -57.52 -23.20
N THR A 380 -9.29 -57.75 -24.32
CA THR A 380 -9.82 -59.06 -24.74
C THR A 380 -8.77 -59.97 -25.37
N THR A 381 -7.59 -59.43 -25.71
CA THR A 381 -6.47 -60.17 -26.30
C THR A 381 -5.16 -59.69 -25.65
N CYS A 382 -4.56 -60.51 -24.78
CA CYS A 382 -3.16 -60.33 -24.41
C CYS A 382 -2.32 -60.87 -25.58
N SER A 383 -1.28 -60.13 -26.01
CA SER A 383 -0.55 -60.41 -27.26
C SER A 383 0.07 -61.80 -27.37
N ASP A 384 0.22 -62.54 -26.26
CA ASP A 384 0.92 -63.83 -26.21
C ASP A 384 0.11 -64.99 -25.60
N GLY A 385 -1.22 -64.90 -25.51
CA GLY A 385 -2.04 -65.97 -24.92
C GLY A 385 -1.82 -66.20 -23.41
N GLY A 386 -1.10 -65.28 -22.74
CA GLY A 386 -0.81 -65.30 -21.32
C GLY A 386 -2.04 -65.08 -20.42
N SER A 387 -1.92 -65.53 -19.16
CA SER A 387 -2.94 -65.27 -18.13
C SER A 387 -2.86 -63.84 -17.62
N ARG A 388 -4.02 -63.19 -17.39
CA ARG A 388 -4.11 -61.79 -16.94
C ARG A 388 -3.32 -61.56 -15.65
N PRO A 389 -2.69 -60.38 -15.46
CA PRO A 389 -2.76 -59.15 -16.28
C PRO A 389 -1.89 -59.19 -17.56
N CYS A 390 -2.36 -58.52 -18.63
CA CYS A 390 -1.70 -58.53 -19.95
C CYS A 390 -0.42 -57.68 -20.07
N ILE A 391 -0.10 -56.86 -19.06
CA ILE A 391 1.08 -55.99 -19.03
C ILE A 391 1.87 -56.38 -17.79
N GLU A 392 3.11 -56.85 -17.99
CA GLU A 392 4.02 -57.13 -16.89
C GLU A 392 4.53 -55.82 -16.26
N PHE A 393 4.84 -55.87 -14.97
CA PHE A 393 5.42 -54.76 -14.24
C PHE A 393 6.87 -54.49 -14.72
N SER A 394 6.98 -53.73 -15.80
CA SER A 394 8.21 -53.42 -16.52
C SER A 394 8.94 -52.22 -15.92
N ASP A 395 10.02 -51.77 -16.57
CA ASP A 395 10.83 -50.65 -16.11
C ASP A 395 10.05 -49.33 -16.05
N PHE A 396 9.08 -49.13 -16.94
CA PHE A 396 8.23 -47.93 -16.92
C PHE A 396 7.36 -47.85 -15.67
N GLN A 397 6.66 -48.94 -15.29
CA GLN A 397 5.85 -48.95 -14.07
C GLN A 397 6.72 -48.87 -12.82
N ARG A 398 7.91 -49.50 -12.82
CA ARG A 398 8.91 -49.36 -11.75
C ARG A 398 9.36 -47.92 -11.57
N ASP A 399 9.66 -47.21 -12.65
CA ASP A 399 10.11 -45.82 -12.59
C ASP A 399 8.98 -44.91 -12.10
N THR A 400 7.78 -45.04 -12.65
CA THR A 400 6.59 -44.28 -12.24
C THR A 400 6.26 -44.50 -10.76
N GLN A 401 6.33 -45.75 -10.28
CA GLN A 401 6.14 -46.06 -8.86
C GLN A 401 7.24 -45.44 -7.99
N ARG A 402 8.53 -45.52 -8.39
CA ARG A 402 9.64 -44.88 -7.66
C ARG A 402 9.48 -43.37 -7.63
N HIS A 403 9.01 -42.76 -8.72
CA HIS A 403 8.71 -41.34 -8.82
C HIS A 403 7.63 -40.95 -7.81
N GLY A 404 6.48 -41.64 -7.81
CA GLY A 404 5.40 -41.41 -6.86
C GLY A 404 5.83 -41.58 -5.39
N GLN A 405 6.62 -42.61 -5.08
CA GLN A 405 7.11 -42.86 -3.70
C GLN A 405 8.06 -41.78 -3.20
N ARG A 406 8.92 -41.23 -4.07
CA ARG A 406 9.81 -40.11 -3.73
C ARG A 406 8.99 -38.87 -3.37
N TYR A 407 8.04 -38.48 -4.22
CA TYR A 407 7.18 -37.32 -3.96
C TYR A 407 6.26 -37.52 -2.76
N GLN A 408 5.78 -38.73 -2.51
CA GLN A 408 5.02 -39.05 -1.30
C GLN A 408 5.85 -38.84 -0.02
N THR A 409 7.14 -39.20 -0.05
CA THR A 409 8.06 -38.96 1.07
C THR A 409 8.31 -37.47 1.26
N VAL A 410 8.58 -36.74 0.18
CA VAL A 410 8.78 -35.28 0.19
C VAL A 410 7.54 -34.57 0.74
N TYR A 411 6.35 -34.94 0.28
CA TYR A 411 5.06 -34.40 0.77
C TYR A 411 4.90 -34.61 2.29
N ARG A 412 5.17 -35.80 2.82
CA ARG A 412 5.04 -36.07 4.26
C ARG A 412 5.98 -35.20 5.09
N VAL A 413 7.24 -35.11 4.69
CA VAL A 413 8.24 -34.30 5.40
C VAL A 413 7.88 -32.81 5.34
N THR A 414 7.55 -32.29 4.16
CA THR A 414 7.19 -30.87 3.99
C THR A 414 5.88 -30.51 4.68
N LEU A 415 4.87 -31.38 4.66
CA LEU A 415 3.62 -31.18 5.37
C LEU A 415 3.85 -31.10 6.89
N THR A 416 4.62 -32.04 7.45
CA THR A 416 4.90 -32.03 8.90
C THR A 416 5.65 -30.77 9.33
N ALA A 417 6.67 -30.35 8.57
CA ALA A 417 7.40 -29.11 8.82
C ALA A 417 6.49 -27.87 8.66
N GLY A 418 5.59 -27.87 7.68
CA GLY A 418 4.61 -26.81 7.44
C GLY A 418 3.63 -26.65 8.61
N VAL A 419 3.11 -27.76 9.14
CA VAL A 419 2.20 -27.75 10.30
C VAL A 419 2.90 -27.25 11.56
N ILE A 420 4.15 -27.69 11.83
CA ILE A 420 4.94 -27.18 12.96
C ILE A 420 5.16 -25.66 12.83
N SER A 421 5.51 -25.20 11.63
CA SER A 421 5.71 -23.77 11.35
C SER A 421 4.42 -22.96 11.52
N ALA A 422 3.28 -23.50 11.07
CA ALA A 422 1.97 -22.88 11.25
C ALA A 422 1.57 -22.78 12.73
N GLY A 423 1.88 -23.80 13.54
CA GLY A 423 1.69 -23.77 14.99
C GLY A 423 2.51 -22.67 15.67
N LEU A 424 3.80 -22.54 15.29
CA LEU A 424 4.66 -21.47 15.78
C LEU A 424 4.15 -20.08 15.36
N ALA A 425 3.77 -19.90 14.09
CA ALA A 425 3.23 -18.64 13.59
C ALA A 425 1.95 -18.26 14.34
N SER A 426 1.03 -19.22 14.52
CA SER A 426 -0.22 -19.03 15.26
C SER A 426 0.04 -18.61 16.70
N TYR A 427 0.98 -19.25 17.38
CA TYR A 427 1.38 -18.90 18.74
C TYR A 427 1.93 -17.46 18.84
N LEU A 428 2.79 -17.05 17.89
CA LEU A 428 3.36 -15.70 17.88
C LEU A 428 2.30 -14.63 17.62
N TRP A 429 1.39 -14.85 16.68
CA TRP A 429 0.25 -13.95 16.42
C TRP A 429 -0.70 -13.85 17.60
N TYR A 430 -1.07 -14.99 18.21
CA TYR A 430 -1.91 -15.02 19.41
C TYR A 430 -1.30 -14.22 20.57
N ARG A 431 0.01 -14.39 20.79
CA ARG A 431 0.73 -13.66 21.83
C ARG A 431 0.71 -12.15 21.58
N GLU A 432 0.92 -11.72 20.33
CA GLU A 432 0.87 -10.30 19.97
C GLU A 432 -0.51 -9.69 20.26
N ILE A 433 -1.58 -10.37 19.85
CA ILE A 433 -2.97 -9.92 20.05
C ILE A 433 -3.29 -9.81 21.54
N ARG A 434 -2.90 -10.79 22.36
CA ARG A 434 -3.15 -10.77 23.81
C ARG A 434 -2.39 -9.69 24.58
N THR A 435 -1.27 -9.23 24.05
CA THR A 435 -0.49 -8.14 24.65
C THR A 435 -0.91 -6.75 24.20
N ARG A 436 -1.84 -6.62 23.24
CA ARG A 436 -2.42 -5.32 22.91
C ARG A 436 -3.25 -4.87 24.12
N PRO A 437 -2.95 -3.72 24.73
CA PRO A 437 -3.83 -3.17 25.77
C PRO A 437 -5.22 -3.00 25.17
N ALA A 438 -6.24 -3.35 25.95
CA ALA A 438 -7.62 -3.08 25.58
C ALA A 438 -7.73 -1.59 25.24
N GLU A 439 -8.19 -1.30 24.04
CA GLU A 439 -8.53 0.04 23.57
C GLU A 439 -9.37 0.70 24.68
N GLN A 440 -8.90 1.82 25.22
CA GLN A 440 -9.67 2.57 26.22
C GLN A 440 -11.01 2.90 25.59
N THR A 441 -12.07 2.29 26.11
CA THR A 441 -13.44 2.63 25.75
C THR A 441 -13.64 4.12 26.05
N PRO A 442 -14.21 4.92 25.13
CA PRO A 442 -14.43 6.33 25.39
C PRO A 442 -15.31 6.51 26.63
N ALA A 443 -14.93 7.49 27.45
CA ALA A 443 -15.42 7.77 28.79
C ALA A 443 -16.93 7.61 28.98
N ALA A 444 -17.32 7.00 30.11
CA ALA A 444 -18.70 6.96 30.56
C ALA A 444 -19.23 8.38 30.80
N VAL A 445 -20.26 8.77 30.07
CA VAL A 445 -20.96 10.05 30.25
C VAL A 445 -21.73 9.99 31.56
N THR A 446 -21.32 10.79 32.55
CA THR A 446 -22.10 10.97 33.79
C THR A 446 -22.94 12.24 33.65
N VAL A 447 -24.26 12.09 33.71
CA VAL A 447 -25.22 13.21 33.65
C VAL A 447 -25.66 13.54 35.06
N VAL A 448 -25.44 14.78 35.50
CA VAL A 448 -25.96 15.28 36.79
C VAL A 448 -27.07 16.30 36.52
N PRO A 449 -28.25 16.17 37.14
CA PRO A 449 -29.31 17.16 37.01
C PRO A 449 -29.01 18.40 37.88
N VAL A 450 -29.11 19.60 37.29
CA VAL A 450 -29.05 20.87 38.02
C VAL A 450 -30.46 21.44 38.08
N VAL A 451 -30.94 21.74 39.29
CA VAL A 451 -32.24 22.37 39.54
C VAL A 451 -32.00 23.72 40.21
N GLY A 452 -32.32 24.80 39.51
CA GLY A 452 -32.39 26.16 40.03
C GLY A 452 -33.78 26.77 39.79
N PRO A 453 -34.13 27.88 40.47
CA PRO A 453 -35.49 28.44 40.47
C PRO A 453 -36.02 28.81 39.08
N ASP A 454 -35.13 29.04 38.09
CA ASP A 454 -35.51 29.39 36.72
C ASP A 454 -34.88 28.48 35.64
N VAL A 455 -34.19 27.39 36.01
CA VAL A 455 -33.56 26.45 35.06
C VAL A 455 -33.66 25.00 35.53
N VAL A 456 -34.26 24.16 34.68
CA VAL A 456 -34.19 22.69 34.76
C VAL A 456 -33.41 22.20 33.54
N GLY A 457 -32.18 21.72 33.75
CA GLY A 457 -31.33 21.21 32.68
C GLY A 457 -30.18 20.37 33.21
N GLY A 458 -29.89 19.24 32.55
CA GLY A 458 -28.77 18.37 32.90
C GLY A 458 -27.48 18.86 32.26
N THR A 459 -26.42 19.02 33.06
CA THR A 459 -25.08 19.29 32.53
C THR A 459 -24.34 17.97 32.39
N ALA A 460 -23.91 17.63 31.18
CA ALA A 460 -22.97 16.54 30.96
C ALA A 460 -21.55 17.12 31.01
N SER A 461 -20.81 16.81 32.08
CA SER A 461 -19.37 17.08 32.15
C SER A 461 -18.63 15.82 31.71
N ILE A 462 -17.80 15.95 30.67
CA ILE A 462 -16.84 14.93 30.27
C ILE A 462 -15.53 15.30 30.97
N GLU A 463 -15.13 14.53 31.98
CA GLU A 463 -13.75 14.58 32.49
C GLU A 463 -12.82 13.98 31.43
N PHE A 464 -11.77 14.73 31.07
CA PHE A 464 -10.70 14.31 30.15
C PHE A 464 -9.55 13.64 30.90
#